data_AF-A0A940ICZ9-F1
#
_entry.id   AF-A0A940ICZ9-F1
#
_cell.length_a   1.000
_cell.length_b   1.000
_cell.length_c   1.000
_cell.angle_alpha   90.00
_cell.angle_beta   90.00
_cell.angle_gamma   90.00
#
_symmetry.space_group_name_H-M   'P 1'
#
loop_
_entity.id
_entity.type
_entity.pdbx_description
1 polymer ?
#
loop_
_entity_poly.entity_id
_entity_poly.type
_entity_poly.pdbx_seq_one_letter_code
_entity_poly.pdbx_strand_id
1 'polypeptide(L)' 'LTEGKDATAYLTAEDLAGVDDGAIDKLCAEAIANNARAVNDYRNGKSQAIKALVGYVMKATRGKADAATVEQKLVALIGG' A
#
# COMPACT_ATOMS: atom_id res chain seq x y z
N LEU A 1 14.90 19.31 9.39
CA LEU A 1 15.33 17.92 9.17
C LEU A 1 14.05 17.09 8.99
N THR A 2 13.70 16.84 7.72
CA THR A 2 12.77 15.81 7.22
C THR A 2 11.45 15.61 7.96
N GLU A 3 10.49 16.47 7.63
CA GLU A 3 9.05 16.23 7.79
C GLU A 3 8.61 15.16 6.80
N GLY A 4 8.56 13.90 7.24
CA GLY A 4 7.88 12.80 6.54
C GLY A 4 6.54 12.49 7.22
N LYS A 5 5.71 13.52 7.37
CA LYS A 5 4.40 13.44 8.03
C LYS A 5 3.34 14.07 7.12
N ASP A 6 2.98 13.45 6.01
CA ASP A 6 1.73 13.77 5.28
C ASP A 6 1.34 12.65 4.29
N ALA A 7 1.08 11.45 4.82
CA ALA A 7 0.42 10.38 4.04
C ALA A 7 -0.93 9.99 4.63
N THR A 8 -1.60 10.89 5.36
CA THR A 8 -2.86 10.61 6.07
C THR A 8 -4.10 11.25 5.43
N ALA A 9 -4.05 11.69 4.18
CA ALA A 9 -5.09 12.59 3.66
C ALA A 9 -6.12 12.03 2.66
N TYR A 10 -6.00 10.81 2.10
CA TYR A 10 -6.95 10.40 1.06
C TYR A 10 -7.31 8.92 1.14
N LEU A 11 -8.46 8.60 1.74
CA LEU A 11 -9.38 7.53 1.33
C LEU A 11 -10.55 7.51 2.33
N THR A 12 -11.75 7.92 1.90
CA THR A 12 -12.98 7.85 2.71
C THR A 12 -13.79 6.61 2.38
N ALA A 13 -14.54 6.16 3.39
CA ALA A 13 -15.18 4.85 3.55
C ALA A 13 -16.23 4.43 2.50
N GLU A 14 -16.47 5.22 1.45
CA GLU A 14 -17.43 4.88 0.39
C GLU A 14 -16.81 4.07 -0.76
N ASP A 15 -15.47 3.96 -0.81
CA ASP A 15 -14.73 3.38 -1.94
C ASP A 15 -14.41 1.87 -1.80
N LEU A 16 -14.62 1.27 -0.62
CA LEU A 16 -14.15 -0.11 -0.33
C LEU A 16 -15.20 -0.99 0.37
N ALA A 17 -16.31 -1.25 -0.32
CA ALA A 17 -17.35 -2.14 0.19
C ALA A 17 -16.85 -3.61 0.28
N GLY A 18 -16.41 -4.05 1.46
CA GLY A 18 -16.39 -5.48 1.83
C GLY A 18 -15.24 -6.01 2.69
N VAL A 19 -14.20 -5.21 2.98
CA VAL A 19 -13.09 -5.59 3.88
C VAL A 19 -12.80 -4.42 4.81
N ASP A 20 -12.67 -4.67 6.11
CA ASP A 20 -12.22 -3.68 7.10
C ASP A 20 -11.02 -2.87 6.57
N ASP A 21 -11.24 -1.61 6.23
CA ASP A 21 -10.21 -0.70 5.68
C ASP A 21 -8.97 -0.63 6.57
N GLY A 22 -9.16 -0.72 7.89
CA GLY A 22 -8.08 -0.74 8.86
C GLY A 22 -7.22 -2.00 8.82
N ALA A 23 -7.71 -3.12 8.29
CA ALA A 23 -6.92 -4.33 8.11
C ALA A 23 -6.02 -4.25 6.87
N ILE A 24 -6.53 -3.67 5.78
CA ILE A 24 -5.75 -3.47 4.55
C ILE A 24 -4.62 -2.48 4.79
N ASP A 25 -4.88 -1.40 5.52
CA ASP A 25 -3.86 -0.38 5.82
C ASP A 25 -2.67 -0.96 6.61
N LYS A 26 -2.97 -1.76 7.65
CA LYS A 26 -1.94 -2.49 8.42
C LYS A 26 -1.14 -3.45 7.56
N LEU A 27 -1.80 -4.18 6.66
CA LEU A 27 -1.11 -5.11 5.75
C LEU A 27 -0.25 -4.37 4.72
N CYS A 28 -0.68 -3.21 4.23
CA CYS A 28 0.12 -2.35 3.37
C CYS A 28 1.38 -1.86 4.10
N ALA A 29 1.23 -1.37 5.34
CA ALA A 29 2.37 -0.96 6.17
C ALA A 29 3.33 -2.13 6.44
N GLU A 30 2.80 -3.31 6.73
CA GLU A 30 3.58 -4.53 6.92
C GLU A 30 4.30 -4.95 5.62
N ALA A 31 3.64 -4.84 4.46
CA ALA A 31 4.24 -5.14 3.16
C ALA A 31 5.44 -4.23 2.88
N ILE A 32 5.29 -2.92 3.14
CA ILE A 32 6.33 -1.90 2.99
C ILE A 32 7.50 -2.20 3.94
N ALA A 33 7.22 -2.49 5.21
CA ALA A 33 8.24 -2.81 6.21
C ALA A 33 9.02 -4.10 5.86
N ASN A 34 8.32 -5.15 5.39
CA ASN A 34 8.95 -6.41 5.03
C ASN A 34 9.66 -6.37 3.66
N ASN A 35 9.28 -5.46 2.77
CA ASN A 35 9.80 -5.37 1.42
C ASN A 35 10.38 -3.98 1.11
N ALA A 36 11.25 -3.50 1.99
CA ALA A 36 11.95 -2.22 1.81
C ALA A 36 12.69 -2.11 0.46
N ARG A 37 13.14 -3.23 -0.11
CA ARG A 37 13.75 -3.27 -1.45
C ARG A 37 12.76 -2.87 -2.54
N ALA A 38 11.54 -3.40 -2.52
CA ALA A 38 10.51 -3.08 -3.51
C ALA A 38 10.07 -1.61 -3.39
N VAL A 39 9.98 -1.10 -2.16
CA VAL A 39 9.73 0.32 -1.87
C VAL A 39 10.83 1.19 -2.47
N ASN A 40 12.10 0.85 -2.22
CA ASN A 40 13.23 1.60 -2.76
C ASN A 40 13.27 1.52 -4.29
N ASP A 41 13.08 0.34 -4.89
CA ASP A 41 13.03 0.18 -6.34
C ASP A 41 11.91 1.03 -6.96
N TYR A 42 10.73 1.07 -6.35
CA TYR A 42 9.63 1.95 -6.77
C TYR A 42 10.03 3.43 -6.71
N ARG A 43 10.62 3.88 -5.59
CA ARG A 43 11.12 5.27 -5.44
C ARG A 43 12.24 5.62 -6.42
N ASN A 44 13.00 4.63 -6.88
CA ASN A 44 14.02 4.78 -7.94
C ASN A 44 13.42 4.72 -9.36
N GLY A 45 12.09 4.79 -9.50
CA GLY A 45 11.40 4.83 -10.79
C GLY A 45 11.04 3.45 -11.37
N LYS A 46 11.26 2.36 -10.63
CA LYS A 46 10.84 1.02 -11.07
C LYS A 46 9.41 0.76 -10.63
N SER A 47 8.45 1.30 -11.36
CA SER A 47 7.01 1.18 -11.07
C SER A 47 6.53 -0.27 -10.95
N GLN A 48 7.21 -1.23 -11.58
CA GLN A 48 6.88 -2.66 -11.45
C GLN A 48 7.08 -3.23 -10.03
N ALA A 49 7.94 -2.60 -9.20
CA ALA A 49 8.22 -3.07 -7.85
C ALA A 49 7.00 -2.98 -6.93
N ILE A 50 6.06 -2.05 -7.19
CA ILE A 50 4.82 -1.95 -6.42
C ILE A 50 3.93 -3.18 -6.58
N LYS A 51 3.97 -3.86 -7.74
CA LYS A 51 3.16 -5.05 -8.00
C LYS A 51 3.50 -6.21 -7.06
N ALA A 52 4.76 -6.29 -6.62
CA ALA A 52 5.18 -7.28 -5.63
C ALA A 52 4.54 -7.01 -4.26
N LEU A 53 4.45 -5.73 -3.87
CA LEU A 53 3.78 -5.30 -2.64
C LEU A 53 2.27 -5.55 -2.70
N VAL A 54 1.65 -5.25 -3.85
CA VAL A 54 0.22 -5.54 -4.10
C VAL A 54 -0.06 -7.03 -3.93
N GLY A 55 0.74 -7.89 -4.56
CA GLY A 55 0.60 -9.34 -4.44
C GLY A 55 0.74 -9.85 -3.00
N TYR A 56 1.62 -9.24 -2.20
CA TYR A 56 1.77 -9.57 -0.78
C TYR A 56 0.49 -9.26 0.02
N VAL A 57 -0.06 -8.05 -0.13
CA VAL A 57 -1.26 -7.61 0.58
C VAL A 57 -2.49 -8.40 0.13
N MET A 58 -2.65 -8.64 -1.18
CA MET A 58 -3.73 -9.47 -1.70
C MET A 58 -3.64 -10.91 -1.17
N LYS A 59 -2.44 -11.49 -1.10
CA LYS A 59 -2.26 -12.83 -0.52
C LYS A 59 -2.59 -12.84 0.98
N ALA A 60 -2.17 -11.83 1.74
CA ALA A 60 -2.45 -11.71 3.17
C ALA A 60 -3.95 -11.55 3.46
N THR A 61 -4.68 -10.83 2.61
CA THR A 61 -6.15 -10.72 2.67
C THR A 61 -6.88 -11.91 2.05
N ARG A 62 -6.18 -12.93 1.56
CA ARG A 62 -6.73 -14.09 0.84
C ARG A 62 -7.59 -13.70 -0.37
N GLY A 63 -7.14 -12.68 -1.11
CA GLY A 63 -7.81 -12.16 -2.30
C GLY A 63 -9.06 -11.34 -2.00
N LYS A 64 -9.31 -10.99 -0.73
CA LYS A 64 -10.45 -10.13 -0.37
C LYS A 64 -10.22 -8.66 -0.70
N ALA A 65 -8.97 -8.20 -0.68
CA ALA A 65 -8.63 -6.84 -1.09
C ALA A 65 -8.50 -6.74 -2.61
N ASP A 66 -9.01 -5.65 -3.17
CA ASP A 66 -8.88 -5.33 -4.58
C ASP A 66 -7.44 -4.87 -4.90
N ALA A 67 -6.93 -5.33 -6.05
CA ALA A 67 -5.56 -5.04 -6.47
C ALA A 67 -5.32 -3.54 -6.71
N ALA A 68 -6.29 -2.85 -7.31
CA ALA A 68 -6.19 -1.43 -7.62
C ALA A 68 -6.25 -0.60 -6.35
N THR A 69 -7.17 -0.91 -5.42
CA THR A 69 -7.24 -0.21 -4.12
C THR A 69 -5.94 -0.41 -3.32
N VAL A 70 -5.42 -1.62 -3.27
CA VAL A 70 -4.15 -1.92 -2.58
C VAL A 70 -2.99 -1.17 -3.22
N GLU A 71 -2.91 -1.14 -4.55
CA GLU A 71 -1.88 -0.39 -5.27
C GLU A 71 -1.94 1.10 -4.94
N GLN A 72 -3.13 1.71 -4.98
CA GLN A 72 -3.33 3.12 -4.64
C GLN A 72 -2.89 3.42 -3.20
N LYS A 73 -3.26 2.58 -2.22
CA LYS A 73 -2.82 2.74 -0.82
C LYS A 73 -1.31 2.62 -0.68
N LEU A 74 -0.69 1.64 -1.33
CA LEU A 74 0.77 1.48 -1.31
C LEU A 74 1.49 2.67 -1.95
N VAL A 75 0.99 3.18 -3.08
CA VAL A 75 1.53 4.37 -3.74
C VAL A 75 1.42 5.58 -2.81
N ALA A 76 0.26 5.79 -2.17
CA ALA A 76 0.06 6.87 -1.22
C ALA A 76 1.02 6.79 -0.02
N LEU A 77 1.26 5.58 0.52
CA LEU A 77 2.17 5.36 1.64
C LEU A 77 3.66 5.49 1.28
N ILE A 78 4.05 5.22 0.03
CA ILE A 78 5.45 5.25 -0.42
C ILE A 78 5.83 6.61 -1.03
N GLY A 79 4.88 7.26 -1.68
CA GLY A 79 5.05 8.54 -2.38
C GLY A 79 4.79 9.77 -1.53
N GLY A 80 4.22 9.60 -0.32
CA GLY A 80 4.13 10.64 0.72
C GLY A 80 5.41 10.81 1.54
#